data_AF-A0A419KS74-F1
#
_entry.id   AF-A0A419KS74-F1
#
_cell.length_a   1.000
_cell.length_b   1.000
_cell.length_c   1.000
_cell.angle_alpha   90.00
_cell.angle_beta   90.00
_cell.angle_gamma   90.00
#
_symmetry.space_group_name_H-M   'P 1'
#
loop_
_entity.id
_entity.type
_entity.pdbx_description
1 polymer ?
#
loop_
_entity_poly.entity_id
_entity_poly.type
_entity_poly.pdbx_seq_one_letter_code
_entity_poly.pdbx_strand_id
1 'polypeptide(L)'
;MPIRAEFEVETAGPDGVLPVPEDAIIFDPSTRSWVEVGAGVNATSKVIFDLKMGKWHHGEEMSMADILMSIAMGFRIANPDDPIYDPASVTPSLETFVKKLKGIEIVDEDTVVVYIDYWHPDETFIAAQADVWTGTPWELNALMASAVEAKELAYSDTRAKEWGVEWLDISKGPSLEILKKHYDTLSAENYIPPEISDFVTEDEAKARWKALGDWYDELGHFCVSNGPYYLYQVDTAAKMTVLKAFREYPFKADHWDYLVTPRVPEISISEMPDVVPGVASEFKLKASVAGEPYSKVNVLATIINPLGEAVISKSAELTAPGEFTVKLTEEETSKLTPGTYTLLTLAIGEEAAIPSVTTKSFTVIPEIAYFETMVKDLEMSLSTEIEDLRDEMEETRAQIMEEARAEISKVAGVTEQVSALTGRINALMALSAVAIILSLVAIGLTLLTLRRKSS
;
A
#
# COMPACT_ATOMS: atom_id res chain seq x y z
N MET A 1 -7.22 16.82 -2.66
CA MET A 1 -6.64 16.04 -1.56
C MET A 1 -6.86 16.79 -0.26
N PRO A 2 -7.57 16.19 0.70
CA PRO A 2 -7.72 16.73 2.06
C PRO A 2 -6.36 16.79 2.77
N ILE A 3 -5.78 17.99 2.91
CA ILE A 3 -4.44 18.17 3.52
C ILE A 3 -4.47 18.29 5.05
N ARG A 4 -5.65 18.41 5.63
CA ARG A 4 -5.92 18.54 7.07
C ARG A 4 -6.61 17.31 7.64
N ALA A 5 -6.56 16.19 6.92
CA ALA A 5 -7.13 14.95 7.37
C ALA A 5 -6.28 13.77 6.89
N GLU A 6 -6.17 12.74 7.72
CA GLU A 6 -5.96 11.39 7.22
C GLU A 6 -7.32 10.83 6.78
N PHE A 7 -7.35 10.02 5.72
CA PHE A 7 -8.60 9.50 5.20
C PHE A 7 -8.52 8.07 4.71
N GLU A 8 -9.65 7.37 4.83
CA GLU A 8 -9.87 6.04 4.28
C GLU A 8 -11.15 6.08 3.42
N VAL A 9 -11.08 5.52 2.21
CA VAL A 9 -12.21 5.46 1.28
C VAL A 9 -12.70 4.02 1.18
N GLU A 10 -14.00 3.84 1.39
CA GLU A 10 -14.71 2.62 1.06
C GLU A 10 -15.70 2.94 -0.07
N THR A 11 -15.67 2.18 -1.16
CA THR A 11 -16.58 2.42 -2.29
C THR A 11 -17.15 1.12 -2.83
N ALA A 12 -18.43 1.14 -3.21
CA ALA A 12 -19.10 0.01 -3.84
C ALA A 12 -18.87 -0.04 -5.37
N GLY A 13 -18.05 0.85 -5.92
CA GLY A 13 -17.82 0.95 -7.37
C GLY A 13 -18.91 1.75 -8.09
N PRO A 14 -18.84 1.87 -9.43
CA PRO A 14 -19.75 2.71 -10.20
C PRO A 14 -21.21 2.20 -10.22
N ASP A 15 -21.42 0.92 -9.97
CA ASP A 15 -22.74 0.25 -10.07
C ASP A 15 -23.27 -0.25 -8.71
N GLY A 16 -22.46 -0.16 -7.65
CA GLY A 16 -22.79 -0.66 -6.32
C GLY A 16 -23.31 0.42 -5.39
N VAL A 17 -23.79 -0.02 -4.21
CA VAL A 17 -24.26 0.87 -3.15
C VAL A 17 -23.82 0.38 -1.77
N LEU A 18 -23.59 1.32 -0.87
CA LEU A 18 -23.31 1.12 0.56
C LEU A 18 -24.50 1.63 1.38
N PRO A 19 -24.96 0.90 2.41
CA PRO A 19 -25.98 1.40 3.31
C PRO A 19 -25.44 2.57 4.15
N VAL A 20 -26.25 3.60 4.32
CA VAL A 20 -25.99 4.69 5.27
C VAL A 20 -26.74 4.36 6.56
N PRO A 21 -26.09 4.42 7.74
CA PRO A 21 -26.75 4.24 9.02
C PRO A 21 -27.91 5.20 9.22
N GLU A 22 -29.01 4.71 9.81
CA GLU A 22 -30.26 5.47 9.92
C GLU A 22 -30.12 6.72 10.79
N ASP A 23 -29.21 6.66 11.77
CA ASP A 23 -28.86 7.72 12.72
C ASP A 23 -27.76 8.68 12.21
N ALA A 24 -27.20 8.44 11.01
CA ALA A 24 -26.38 9.44 10.35
C ALA A 24 -27.20 10.72 10.13
N ILE A 25 -26.56 11.88 10.20
CA ILE A 25 -27.22 13.18 10.12
C ILE A 25 -27.04 13.82 8.74
N ILE A 26 -28.05 14.58 8.32
CA ILE A 26 -27.99 15.47 7.16
C ILE A 26 -28.61 16.81 7.52
N PHE A 27 -28.06 17.89 6.98
CA PHE A 27 -28.57 19.23 7.25
C PHE A 27 -29.84 19.50 6.43
N ASP A 28 -30.93 19.88 7.11
CA ASP A 28 -32.15 20.38 6.48
C ASP A 28 -32.13 21.92 6.47
N PRO A 29 -31.95 22.55 5.30
CA PRO A 29 -31.91 24.00 5.21
C PRO A 29 -33.26 24.68 5.48
N SER A 30 -34.38 23.95 5.40
CA SER A 30 -35.71 24.51 5.65
C SER A 30 -35.94 24.77 7.13
N THR A 31 -35.44 23.88 7.98
CA THR A 31 -35.54 23.96 9.44
C THR A 31 -34.28 24.50 10.10
N ARG A 32 -33.19 24.67 9.34
CA ARG A 32 -31.84 25.03 9.83
C ARG A 32 -31.36 24.10 10.94
N SER A 33 -31.58 22.80 10.76
CA SER A 33 -31.27 21.78 11.77
C SER A 33 -30.69 20.51 11.15
N TRP A 34 -30.06 19.69 11.98
CA TRP A 34 -29.56 18.37 11.61
C TRP A 34 -30.64 17.33 11.90
N VAL A 35 -30.96 16.52 10.88
CA VAL A 35 -31.96 15.45 10.99
C VAL A 35 -31.33 14.11 10.65
N GLU A 36 -31.80 13.05 11.29
CA GLU A 36 -31.45 11.68 10.93
C GLU A 36 -31.85 11.39 9.48
N VAL A 37 -30.99 10.69 8.75
CA VAL A 37 -31.24 10.32 7.34
C VAL A 37 -32.38 9.29 7.21
N GLY A 38 -32.55 8.44 8.22
CA GLY A 38 -33.57 7.41 8.29
C GLY A 38 -33.31 6.17 7.43
N ALA A 39 -34.27 5.24 7.45
CA ALA A 39 -34.14 3.93 6.84
C ALA A 39 -34.05 3.95 5.30
N GLY A 40 -33.21 3.07 4.76
CA GLY A 40 -33.13 2.78 3.32
C GLY A 40 -32.33 3.78 2.49
N VAL A 41 -31.58 4.68 3.14
CA VAL A 41 -30.64 5.58 2.46
C VAL A 41 -29.36 4.82 2.10
N ASN A 42 -28.90 5.00 0.87
CA ASN A 42 -27.66 4.42 0.38
C ASN A 42 -26.76 5.51 -0.24
N ALA A 43 -25.46 5.25 -0.26
CA ALA A 43 -24.43 6.06 -0.92
C ALA A 43 -23.57 5.18 -1.85
N THR A 44 -22.80 5.80 -2.75
CA THR A 44 -21.83 5.06 -3.58
C THR A 44 -20.53 4.82 -2.82
N SER A 45 -20.12 5.81 -2.04
CA SER A 45 -18.85 5.79 -1.30
C SER A 45 -19.04 6.34 0.12
N LYS A 46 -18.19 5.87 1.01
CA LYS A 46 -18.02 6.31 2.39
C LYS A 46 -16.57 6.76 2.55
N VAL A 47 -16.36 7.91 3.17
CA VAL A 47 -15.02 8.40 3.50
C VAL A 47 -14.94 8.65 4.99
N ILE A 48 -13.97 8.04 5.65
CA ILE A 48 -13.66 8.27 7.06
C ILE A 48 -12.53 9.30 7.09
N PHE A 49 -12.72 10.40 7.81
CA PHE A 49 -11.72 11.44 8.01
C PHE A 49 -11.31 11.49 9.48
N ASP A 50 -10.02 11.37 9.75
CA ASP A 50 -9.38 11.77 11.01
C ASP A 50 -8.83 13.19 10.79
N LEU A 51 -9.53 14.19 11.33
CA LEU A 51 -9.25 15.59 11.11
C LEU A 51 -8.11 16.06 12.00
N LYS A 52 -7.06 16.63 11.40
CA LYS A 52 -5.99 17.30 12.15
C LYS A 52 -6.48 18.67 12.58
N MET A 53 -7.18 18.73 13.72
CA MET A 53 -7.63 19.96 14.37
C MET A 53 -6.45 20.80 14.89
N GLY A 54 -6.74 22.02 15.33
CA GLY A 54 -5.76 22.93 15.92
C GLY A 54 -6.42 24.21 16.37
N LYS A 55 -5.67 25.31 16.36
CA LYS A 55 -6.20 26.62 16.74
C LYS A 55 -6.57 27.49 15.56
N TRP A 56 -7.62 28.27 15.74
CA TRP A 56 -7.92 29.45 14.94
C TRP A 56 -6.89 30.55 15.20
N HIS A 57 -6.74 31.50 14.27
CA HIS A 57 -5.77 32.59 14.40
C HIS A 57 -5.98 33.49 15.63
N HIS A 58 -7.21 33.57 16.16
CA HIS A 58 -7.49 34.26 17.42
C HIS A 58 -7.28 33.40 18.68
N GLY A 59 -6.68 32.20 18.53
CA GLY A 59 -6.21 31.38 19.65
C GLY A 59 -7.21 30.38 20.23
N GLU A 60 -8.46 30.36 19.76
CA GLU A 60 -9.47 29.40 20.19
C GLU A 60 -9.28 28.05 19.48
N GLU A 61 -9.65 26.97 20.16
CA GLU A 61 -9.57 25.61 19.62
C GLU A 61 -10.67 25.36 18.58
N MET A 62 -10.32 24.68 17.49
CA MET A 62 -11.28 24.15 16.53
C MET A 62 -12.14 23.04 17.14
N SER A 63 -13.37 22.89 16.67
CA SER A 63 -14.30 21.84 17.13
C SER A 63 -15.16 21.31 15.98
N MET A 64 -15.86 20.19 16.21
CA MET A 64 -16.83 19.65 15.26
C MET A 64 -17.95 20.66 14.92
N ALA A 65 -18.27 21.59 15.82
CA ALA A 65 -19.22 22.67 15.53
C ALA A 65 -18.77 23.57 14.36
N ASP A 66 -17.47 23.81 14.21
CA ASP A 66 -16.95 24.60 13.07
C ASP A 66 -17.19 23.87 11.74
N ILE A 67 -16.97 22.55 11.71
CA ILE A 67 -17.19 21.69 10.54
C ILE A 67 -18.68 21.67 10.17
N LEU A 68 -19.55 21.40 11.15
CA LEU A 68 -21.00 21.38 10.95
C LEU A 68 -21.52 22.74 10.48
N MET A 69 -21.08 23.85 11.08
CA MET A 69 -21.46 25.19 10.63
C MET A 69 -21.06 25.42 9.17
N SER A 70 -19.85 25.01 8.77
CA SER A 70 -19.37 25.16 7.40
C SER A 70 -20.21 24.37 6.40
N ILE A 71 -20.60 23.13 6.74
CA ILE A 71 -21.48 22.31 5.91
C ILE A 71 -22.86 22.95 5.80
N ALA A 72 -23.43 23.38 6.91
CA ALA A 72 -24.73 24.06 6.95
C ALA A 72 -24.72 25.33 6.09
N MET A 73 -23.69 26.17 6.18
CA MET A 73 -23.53 27.34 5.31
C MET A 73 -23.49 26.97 3.83
N GLY A 74 -22.82 25.87 3.47
CA GLY A 74 -22.83 25.34 2.11
C GLY A 74 -24.23 25.02 1.59
N PHE A 75 -25.04 24.31 2.39
CA PHE A 75 -26.43 24.01 2.06
C PHE A 75 -27.30 25.27 1.96
N ARG A 76 -27.11 26.23 2.87
CA ARG A 76 -27.90 27.47 2.91
C ARG A 76 -27.59 28.38 1.72
N ILE A 77 -26.32 28.62 1.40
CA ILE A 77 -25.91 29.44 0.24
C ILE A 77 -26.40 28.83 -1.08
N ALA A 78 -26.48 27.50 -1.15
CA ALA A 78 -26.95 26.77 -2.33
C ALA A 78 -28.49 26.61 -2.42
N ASN A 79 -29.25 26.95 -1.37
CA ASN A 79 -30.69 26.77 -1.33
C ASN A 79 -31.44 28.04 -1.80
N PRO A 80 -32.20 28.01 -2.91
CA PRO A 80 -32.94 29.17 -3.42
C PRO A 80 -33.94 29.81 -2.44
N ASP A 81 -34.43 29.03 -1.46
CA ASP A 81 -35.41 29.49 -0.48
C ASP A 81 -34.76 30.10 0.79
N ASP A 82 -33.42 30.03 0.92
CA ASP A 82 -32.71 30.59 2.07
C ASP A 82 -32.45 32.10 1.89
N PRO A 83 -32.59 32.93 2.94
CA PRO A 83 -32.25 34.36 2.89
C PRO A 83 -30.82 34.67 2.43
N ILE A 84 -29.86 33.75 2.62
CA ILE A 84 -28.46 33.94 2.19
C ILE A 84 -28.14 33.31 0.83
N TYR A 85 -29.14 32.83 0.10
CA TYR A 85 -28.97 32.21 -1.22
C TYR A 85 -28.13 33.09 -2.15
N ASP A 86 -27.03 32.56 -2.65
CA ASP A 86 -26.17 33.26 -3.59
C ASP A 86 -25.53 32.28 -4.59
N PRO A 87 -26.15 32.07 -5.77
CA PRO A 87 -25.66 31.10 -6.73
C PRO A 87 -24.30 31.48 -7.33
N ALA A 88 -23.93 32.76 -7.31
CA ALA A 88 -22.60 33.20 -7.76
C ALA A 88 -21.49 32.83 -6.76
N SER A 89 -21.86 32.49 -5.52
CA SER A 89 -20.96 31.98 -4.48
C SER A 89 -20.89 30.45 -4.43
N VAL A 90 -21.71 29.75 -5.23
CA VAL A 90 -21.73 28.28 -5.27
C VAL A 90 -20.72 27.77 -6.30
N THR A 91 -19.67 27.10 -5.83
CA THR A 91 -18.68 26.45 -6.70
C THR A 91 -19.20 25.12 -7.24
N PRO A 92 -18.67 24.59 -8.36
CA PRO A 92 -19.05 23.27 -8.87
C PRO A 92 -18.86 22.13 -7.85
N SER A 93 -17.81 22.22 -7.04
CA SER A 93 -17.53 21.25 -5.98
C SER A 93 -18.57 21.31 -4.86
N LEU A 94 -18.96 22.53 -4.43
CA LEU A 94 -20.00 22.71 -3.42
C LEU A 94 -21.37 22.26 -3.94
N GLU A 95 -21.72 22.63 -5.18
CA GLU A 95 -22.96 22.20 -5.82
C GLU A 95 -23.06 20.67 -5.86
N THR A 96 -21.95 20.01 -6.22
CA THR A 96 -21.88 18.54 -6.23
C THR A 96 -22.01 17.97 -4.82
N PHE A 97 -21.28 18.52 -3.85
CA PHE A 97 -21.32 18.06 -2.46
C PHE A 97 -22.73 18.14 -1.88
N VAL A 98 -23.40 19.30 -1.95
CA VAL A 98 -24.76 19.51 -1.44
C VAL A 98 -25.76 18.54 -2.10
N LYS A 99 -25.62 18.29 -3.41
CA LYS A 99 -26.52 17.38 -4.14
C LYS A 99 -26.26 15.91 -3.85
N LYS A 100 -25.02 15.54 -3.51
CA LYS A 100 -24.57 14.14 -3.43
C LYS A 100 -24.33 13.65 -2.02
N LEU A 101 -24.27 14.53 -1.01
CA LEU A 101 -24.18 14.14 0.39
C LEU A 101 -25.39 13.30 0.77
N LYS A 102 -25.13 12.15 1.41
CA LYS A 102 -26.16 11.18 1.84
C LYS A 102 -26.29 11.09 3.34
N GLY A 103 -25.26 11.48 4.09
CA GLY A 103 -25.26 11.48 5.55
C GLY A 103 -23.87 11.71 6.10
N ILE A 104 -23.82 12.08 7.37
CA ILE A 104 -22.60 12.31 8.15
C ILE A 104 -22.74 11.55 9.47
N GLU A 105 -21.67 10.89 9.91
CA GLU A 105 -21.56 10.41 11.28
C GLU A 105 -20.41 11.11 11.99
N ILE A 106 -20.68 11.58 13.20
CA ILE A 106 -19.66 12.10 14.11
C ILE A 106 -19.25 10.93 14.99
N VAL A 107 -18.02 10.45 14.82
CA VAL A 107 -17.51 9.29 15.57
C VAL A 107 -16.98 9.74 16.92
N ASP A 108 -16.23 10.83 16.94
CA ASP A 108 -15.66 11.48 18.13
C ASP A 108 -15.34 12.97 17.86
N GLU A 109 -14.38 13.55 18.60
CA GLU A 109 -14.08 14.99 18.57
C GLU A 109 -13.44 15.47 17.26
N ASP A 110 -12.73 14.59 16.55
CA ASP A 110 -12.01 14.90 15.32
C ASP A 110 -12.22 13.89 14.19
N THR A 111 -12.97 12.80 14.43
CA THR A 111 -13.29 11.80 13.42
C THR A 111 -14.72 11.95 12.89
N VAL A 112 -14.84 12.07 11.57
CA VAL A 112 -16.11 12.21 10.85
C VAL A 112 -16.19 11.24 9.67
N VAL A 113 -17.35 10.60 9.50
CA VAL A 113 -17.65 9.77 8.33
C VAL A 113 -18.59 10.52 7.42
N VAL A 114 -18.24 10.60 6.13
CA VAL A 114 -19.04 11.26 5.10
C VAL A 114 -19.51 10.21 4.09
N TYR A 115 -20.82 10.08 3.94
CA TYR A 115 -21.44 9.22 2.94
C TYR A 115 -21.84 10.07 1.73
N ILE A 116 -21.34 9.70 0.55
CA ILE A 116 -21.53 10.49 -0.66
C ILE A 116 -21.89 9.61 -1.87
N ASP A 117 -22.88 10.06 -2.64
CA ASP A 117 -23.30 9.41 -3.89
C ASP A 117 -22.40 9.85 -5.07
N TYR A 118 -21.11 9.52 -4.93
CA TYR A 118 -20.04 9.87 -5.85
C TYR A 118 -19.02 8.74 -5.96
N TRP A 119 -18.58 8.45 -7.19
CA TRP A 119 -17.54 7.47 -7.50
C TRP A 119 -16.50 8.04 -8.45
N HIS A 120 -15.25 7.63 -8.26
CA HIS A 120 -14.14 7.91 -9.14
C HIS A 120 -13.14 6.73 -9.09
N PRO A 121 -12.44 6.38 -10.19
CA PRO A 121 -11.45 5.30 -10.19
C PRO A 121 -10.23 5.57 -9.28
N ASP A 122 -9.98 6.84 -8.97
CA ASP A 122 -8.99 7.28 -7.98
C ASP A 122 -9.73 7.73 -6.72
N GLU A 123 -9.51 7.01 -5.62
CA GLU A 123 -10.12 7.24 -4.31
C GLU A 123 -9.81 8.63 -3.74
N THR A 124 -8.67 9.23 -4.09
CA THR A 124 -8.30 10.56 -3.59
C THR A 124 -9.23 11.65 -4.13
N PHE A 125 -9.87 11.43 -5.28
CA PHE A 125 -10.93 12.31 -5.80
C PHE A 125 -12.25 12.11 -5.07
N ILE A 126 -12.56 10.88 -4.64
CA ILE A 126 -13.72 10.61 -3.78
C ILE A 126 -13.54 11.35 -2.46
N ALA A 127 -12.37 11.19 -1.82
CA ALA A 127 -12.02 11.89 -0.59
C ALA A 127 -12.05 13.42 -0.77
N ALA A 128 -11.53 13.96 -1.88
CA ALA A 128 -11.57 15.39 -2.15
C ALA A 128 -12.99 15.93 -2.37
N GLN A 129 -13.89 15.14 -2.95
CA GLN A 129 -15.29 15.53 -3.13
C GLN A 129 -16.10 15.41 -1.84
N ALA A 130 -15.70 14.54 -0.91
CA ALA A 130 -16.32 14.35 0.40
C ALA A 130 -15.70 15.22 1.51
N ASP A 131 -14.63 15.97 1.23
CA ASP A 131 -13.90 16.78 2.21
C ASP A 131 -14.81 17.83 2.86
N VAL A 132 -14.79 17.87 4.19
CA VAL A 132 -15.60 18.77 5.03
C VAL A 132 -14.76 19.79 5.80
N TRP A 133 -13.44 19.84 5.56
CA TRP A 133 -12.56 20.77 6.25
C TRP A 133 -12.99 22.23 6.06
N THR A 134 -12.86 23.04 7.11
CA THR A 134 -13.20 24.46 7.08
C THR A 134 -12.03 25.38 7.41
N GLY A 135 -12.00 26.52 6.71
CA GLY A 135 -11.04 27.60 6.91
C GLY A 135 -11.60 28.79 7.69
N THR A 136 -12.86 28.74 8.12
CA THR A 136 -13.59 29.85 8.73
C THR A 136 -14.26 29.37 10.02
N PRO A 137 -14.01 29.98 11.18
CA PRO A 137 -14.65 29.59 12.44
C PRO A 137 -16.16 29.87 12.42
N TRP A 138 -16.94 29.14 13.23
CA TRP A 138 -18.40 29.24 13.21
C TRP A 138 -18.92 30.64 13.56
N GLU A 139 -18.28 31.36 14.48
CA GLU A 139 -18.68 32.70 14.90
C GLU A 139 -18.52 33.73 13.77
N LEU A 140 -17.50 33.55 12.92
CA LEU A 140 -17.30 34.38 11.74
C LEU A 140 -18.32 34.05 10.65
N ASN A 141 -18.65 32.77 10.46
CA ASN A 141 -19.76 32.38 9.57
C ASN A 141 -21.09 32.98 10.03
N ALA A 142 -21.39 32.91 11.33
CA ALA A 142 -22.60 33.50 11.91
C ALA A 142 -22.65 35.03 11.71
N LEU A 143 -21.52 35.70 11.92
CA LEU A 143 -21.38 37.15 11.71
C LEU A 143 -21.66 37.54 10.25
N MET A 144 -21.03 36.85 9.30
CA MET A 144 -21.23 37.08 7.87
C MET A 144 -22.69 36.81 7.47
N ALA A 145 -23.25 35.68 7.90
CA ALA A 145 -24.63 35.31 7.61
C ALA A 145 -25.61 36.37 8.13
N SER A 146 -25.43 36.88 9.35
CA SER A 146 -26.31 37.92 9.92
C SER A 146 -26.37 39.19 9.07
N ALA A 147 -25.23 39.65 8.55
CA ALA A 147 -25.18 40.84 7.68
C ALA A 147 -25.81 40.60 6.29
N VAL A 148 -25.65 39.39 5.75
CA VAL A 148 -26.24 38.98 4.47
C VAL A 148 -27.75 38.77 4.60
N GLU A 149 -28.22 38.13 5.67
CA GLU A 149 -29.65 37.96 5.99
C GLU A 149 -30.36 39.31 6.12
N ALA A 150 -29.69 40.30 6.72
CA ALA A 150 -30.17 41.68 6.81
C ALA A 150 -30.14 42.44 5.49
N LYS A 151 -29.56 41.86 4.42
CA LYS A 151 -29.29 42.50 3.13
C LYS A 151 -28.51 43.81 3.29
N GLU A 152 -27.57 43.84 4.23
CA GLU A 152 -26.62 44.95 4.38
C GLU A 152 -25.30 44.64 3.65
N LEU A 153 -25.00 43.35 3.45
CA LEU A 153 -23.89 42.83 2.65
C LEU A 153 -24.37 41.68 1.73
N ALA A 154 -23.54 41.30 0.76
CA ALA A 154 -23.75 40.11 -0.06
C ALA A 154 -22.46 39.31 -0.24
N TYR A 155 -22.56 37.98 -0.33
CA TYR A 155 -21.38 37.10 -0.45
C TYR A 155 -20.62 37.25 -1.76
N SER A 156 -21.33 37.43 -2.89
CA SER A 156 -20.72 37.69 -4.20
C SER A 156 -20.86 39.14 -4.64
N ASP A 157 -19.95 39.56 -5.53
CA ASP A 157 -20.03 40.84 -6.24
C ASP A 157 -21.29 40.98 -7.10
N THR A 158 -21.73 39.86 -7.69
CA THR A 158 -22.93 39.75 -8.51
C THR A 158 -24.17 40.04 -7.67
N ARG A 159 -24.27 39.41 -6.49
CA ARG A 159 -25.38 39.62 -5.57
C ARG A 159 -25.34 41.00 -4.94
N ALA A 160 -24.16 41.51 -4.60
CA ALA A 160 -23.97 42.87 -4.10
C ALA A 160 -24.53 43.91 -5.09
N LYS A 161 -24.21 43.74 -6.37
CA LYS A 161 -24.73 44.59 -7.45
C LYS A 161 -26.25 44.48 -7.62
N GLU A 162 -26.81 43.27 -7.52
CA GLU A 162 -28.25 43.04 -7.63
C GLU A 162 -29.03 43.73 -6.49
N TRP A 163 -28.55 43.59 -5.25
CA TRP A 163 -29.19 44.18 -4.08
C TRP A 163 -28.86 45.66 -3.87
N GLY A 164 -27.80 46.17 -4.52
CA GLY A 164 -27.31 47.54 -4.33
C GLY A 164 -26.63 47.74 -2.97
N VAL A 165 -25.94 46.71 -2.48
CA VAL A 165 -25.25 46.67 -1.19
C VAL A 165 -23.75 46.48 -1.38
N GLU A 166 -22.96 46.60 -0.31
CA GLU A 166 -21.51 46.36 -0.38
C GLU A 166 -21.21 44.87 -0.51
N TRP A 167 -20.15 44.55 -1.26
CA TRP A 167 -19.65 43.18 -1.33
C TRP A 167 -18.97 42.83 0.00
N LEU A 168 -19.36 41.69 0.57
CA LEU A 168 -18.81 41.22 1.84
C LEU A 168 -17.29 41.04 1.72
N ASP A 169 -16.58 41.82 2.53
CA ASP A 169 -15.13 41.72 2.71
C ASP A 169 -14.82 41.81 4.21
N ILE A 170 -14.28 40.72 4.75
CA ILE A 170 -13.93 40.60 6.18
C ILE A 170 -12.57 41.21 6.51
N SER A 171 -11.84 41.71 5.50
CA SER A 171 -10.46 42.18 5.63
C SER A 171 -10.30 43.70 5.49
N LYS A 172 -11.24 44.38 4.82
CA LYS A 172 -11.13 45.81 4.49
C LYS A 172 -12.47 46.42 4.08
N GLY A 173 -12.46 47.74 3.94
CA GLY A 173 -13.51 48.49 3.25
C GLY A 173 -14.76 48.72 4.11
N PRO A 174 -15.83 49.26 3.49
CA PRO A 174 -17.06 49.63 4.20
C PRO A 174 -17.76 48.45 4.89
N SER A 175 -17.51 47.23 4.42
CA SER A 175 -18.01 45.98 5.00
C SER A 175 -17.65 45.83 6.48
N LEU A 176 -16.46 46.29 6.91
CA LEU A 176 -16.01 46.12 8.30
C LEU A 176 -16.88 46.86 9.32
N GLU A 177 -17.39 48.06 9.01
CA GLU A 177 -18.26 48.82 9.90
C GLU A 177 -19.63 48.15 10.04
N ILE A 178 -20.14 47.56 8.95
CA ILE A 178 -21.39 46.81 8.94
C ILE A 178 -21.22 45.53 9.78
N LEU A 179 -20.16 44.76 9.52
CA LEU A 179 -19.83 43.58 10.32
C LEU A 179 -19.65 43.94 11.79
N LYS A 180 -18.99 45.05 12.13
CA LYS A 180 -18.81 45.46 13.54
C LYS A 180 -20.14 45.69 14.26
N LYS A 181 -21.12 46.32 13.60
CA LYS A 181 -22.49 46.49 14.14
C LYS A 181 -23.19 45.16 14.40
N HIS A 182 -23.08 44.20 13.47
CA HIS A 182 -23.62 42.86 13.66
C HIS A 182 -22.90 42.11 14.79
N TYR A 183 -21.57 42.19 14.84
CA TYR A 183 -20.76 41.61 15.91
C TYR A 183 -21.19 42.14 17.28
N ASP A 184 -21.41 43.45 17.43
CA ASP A 184 -21.82 44.04 18.72
C ASP A 184 -23.18 43.52 19.21
N THR A 185 -24.08 43.20 18.27
CA THR A 185 -25.39 42.61 18.60
C THR A 185 -25.24 41.14 18.99
N LEU A 186 -24.61 40.35 18.13
CA LEU A 186 -24.48 38.89 18.31
C LEU A 186 -23.63 38.55 19.55
N SER A 187 -22.53 39.26 19.77
CA SER A 187 -21.67 39.05 20.95
C SER A 187 -22.37 39.44 22.25
N ALA A 188 -23.18 40.51 22.26
CA ALA A 188 -23.95 40.91 23.44
C ALA A 188 -25.06 39.90 23.78
N GLU A 189 -25.64 39.27 22.77
CA GLU A 189 -26.64 38.20 22.92
C GLU A 189 -26.00 36.83 23.22
N ASN A 190 -24.66 36.73 23.12
CA ASN A 190 -23.94 35.47 23.14
C ASN A 190 -24.52 34.46 22.14
N TYR A 191 -24.79 34.94 20.92
CA TYR A 191 -25.57 34.22 19.91
C TYR A 191 -24.91 32.90 19.53
N ILE A 192 -25.67 31.82 19.61
CA ILE A 192 -25.32 30.50 19.09
C ILE A 192 -26.23 30.22 17.89
N PRO A 193 -25.70 29.98 16.68
CA PRO A 193 -26.50 29.63 15.52
C PRO A 193 -27.32 28.35 15.76
N PRO A 194 -28.59 28.29 15.31
CA PRO A 194 -29.41 27.09 15.43
C PRO A 194 -28.77 25.87 14.75
N GLU A 195 -27.94 26.08 13.74
CA GLU A 195 -27.22 25.03 13.04
C GLU A 195 -26.24 24.22 13.93
N ILE A 196 -25.83 24.79 15.06
CA ILE A 196 -24.82 24.20 15.97
C ILE A 196 -25.21 24.29 17.44
N SER A 197 -26.48 24.59 17.76
CA SER A 197 -26.92 24.84 19.14
C SER A 197 -26.73 23.64 20.07
N ASP A 198 -26.72 22.43 19.52
CA ASP A 198 -26.50 21.19 20.28
C ASP A 198 -25.01 20.85 20.45
N PHE A 199 -24.11 21.59 19.80
CA PHE A 199 -22.66 21.32 19.75
C PHE A 199 -21.80 22.40 20.41
N VAL A 200 -22.40 23.50 20.87
CA VAL A 200 -21.68 24.63 21.46
C VAL A 200 -22.34 25.02 22.78
N THR A 201 -21.53 25.15 23.83
CA THR A 201 -21.99 25.65 25.12
C THR A 201 -22.02 27.18 25.18
N GLU A 202 -22.81 27.75 26.10
CA GLU A 202 -22.84 29.21 26.29
C GLU A 202 -21.46 29.80 26.65
N ASP A 203 -20.66 29.08 27.44
CA ASP A 203 -19.32 29.53 27.83
C ASP A 203 -18.34 29.51 26.65
N GLU A 204 -18.40 28.48 25.80
CA GLU A 204 -17.63 28.43 24.55
C GLU A 204 -18.02 29.56 23.60
N ALA A 205 -19.32 29.78 23.39
CA ALA A 205 -19.80 30.88 22.55
C ALA A 205 -19.27 32.23 23.03
N LYS A 206 -19.27 32.44 24.35
CA LYS A 206 -18.78 33.67 24.96
C LYS A 206 -17.27 33.86 24.76
N ALA A 207 -16.51 32.78 24.86
CA ALA A 207 -15.08 32.78 24.58
C ALA A 207 -14.79 33.09 23.10
N ARG A 208 -15.48 32.42 22.17
CA ARG A 208 -15.37 32.63 20.71
C ARG A 208 -15.70 34.07 20.32
N TRP A 209 -16.84 34.61 20.77
CA TRP A 209 -17.20 36.00 20.51
C TRP A 209 -16.17 36.98 21.06
N LYS A 210 -15.69 36.76 22.29
CA LYS A 210 -14.66 37.60 22.87
C LYS A 210 -13.37 37.56 22.04
N ALA A 211 -12.91 36.37 21.63
CA ALA A 211 -11.69 36.21 20.83
C ALA A 211 -11.81 36.90 19.47
N LEU A 212 -12.97 36.82 18.82
CA LEU A 212 -13.23 37.53 17.55
C LEU A 212 -13.21 39.06 17.73
N GLY A 213 -13.74 39.56 18.85
CA GLY A 213 -13.66 40.99 19.22
C GLY A 213 -12.25 41.47 19.48
N ASP A 214 -11.50 40.75 20.32
CA ASP A 214 -10.10 41.05 20.62
C ASP A 214 -9.26 41.07 19.32
N TRP A 215 -9.51 40.14 18.40
CA TRP A 215 -8.88 40.08 17.08
C TRP A 215 -9.18 41.34 16.24
N TYR A 216 -10.45 41.75 16.17
CA TYR A 216 -10.84 42.96 15.47
C TYR A 216 -10.21 44.20 16.10
N ASP A 217 -10.17 44.30 17.43
CA ASP A 217 -9.58 45.43 18.13
C ASP A 217 -8.05 45.52 17.93
N GLU A 218 -7.36 44.38 17.81
CA GLU A 218 -5.91 44.32 17.58
C GLU A 218 -5.55 44.58 16.11
N LEU A 219 -6.24 43.95 15.16
CA LEU A 219 -5.84 43.91 13.74
C LEU A 219 -6.73 44.76 12.82
N GLY A 220 -7.87 45.23 13.31
CA GLY A 220 -8.80 46.10 12.59
C GLY A 220 -9.65 45.39 11.54
N HIS A 221 -9.76 44.07 11.58
CA HIS A 221 -10.55 43.29 10.62
C HIS A 221 -11.01 41.94 11.21
N PHE A 222 -11.97 41.27 10.57
CA PHE A 222 -12.51 39.97 11.02
C PHE A 222 -11.88 38.76 10.32
N CYS A 223 -10.79 38.93 9.55
CA CYS A 223 -10.16 37.86 8.77
C CYS A 223 -9.41 36.84 9.64
N VAL A 224 -10.15 35.93 10.27
CA VAL A 224 -9.65 34.81 11.07
C VAL A 224 -9.67 33.54 10.22
N SER A 225 -8.61 32.74 10.27
CA SER A 225 -8.54 31.42 9.64
C SER A 225 -7.63 30.48 10.45
N ASN A 226 -7.13 29.40 9.85
CA ASN A 226 -6.32 28.36 10.51
C ASN A 226 -5.08 27.95 9.69
N GLY A 227 -4.68 28.77 8.71
CA GLY A 227 -3.49 28.55 7.90
C GLY A 227 -2.15 28.84 8.62
N PRO A 228 -1.01 28.51 8.00
CA PRO A 228 0.33 28.75 8.55
C PRO A 228 0.70 30.24 8.69
N TYR A 229 -0.05 31.12 8.04
CA TYR A 229 0.06 32.56 8.16
C TYR A 229 -1.31 33.16 8.41
N TYR A 230 -1.34 34.27 9.14
CA TYR A 230 -2.53 35.06 9.35
C TYR A 230 -2.38 36.45 8.73
N LEU A 231 -3.51 37.05 8.37
CA LEU A 231 -3.57 38.40 7.84
C LEU A 231 -3.31 39.37 8.99
N TYR A 232 -2.19 40.08 8.92
CA TYR A 232 -1.79 41.05 9.96
C TYR A 232 -2.20 42.47 9.62
N GLN A 233 -2.16 42.84 8.34
CA GLN A 233 -2.52 44.19 7.89
C GLN A 233 -2.92 44.20 6.42
N VAL A 234 -3.88 45.05 6.08
CA VAL A 234 -4.27 45.38 4.71
C VAL A 234 -4.10 46.88 4.46
N ASP A 235 -3.26 47.24 3.49
CA ASP A 235 -3.13 48.62 3.01
C ASP A 235 -3.67 48.70 1.57
N THR A 236 -4.90 49.19 1.45
CA THR A 236 -5.59 49.31 0.16
C THR A 236 -5.03 50.44 -0.70
N ALA A 237 -4.45 51.48 -0.10
CA ALA A 237 -3.85 52.60 -0.81
C ALA A 237 -2.50 52.19 -1.45
N ALA A 238 -1.68 51.45 -0.70
CA ALA A 238 -0.42 50.89 -1.18
C ALA A 238 -0.60 49.59 -2.00
N LYS A 239 -1.80 49.00 -2.00
CA LYS A 239 -2.11 47.69 -2.60
C LYS A 239 -1.21 46.58 -2.04
N MET A 240 -1.08 46.55 -0.73
CA MET A 240 -0.18 45.65 -0.02
C MET A 240 -0.91 44.96 1.13
N THR A 241 -0.57 43.71 1.40
CA THR A 241 -0.97 42.99 2.60
C THR A 241 0.28 42.48 3.33
N VAL A 242 0.20 42.43 4.66
CA VAL A 242 1.27 41.87 5.50
C VAL A 242 0.72 40.60 6.14
N LEU A 243 1.45 39.51 5.97
CA LEU A 243 1.17 38.23 6.61
C LEU A 243 2.19 37.97 7.71
N LYS A 244 1.75 37.40 8.82
CA LYS A 244 2.63 36.93 9.89
C LYS A 244 2.47 35.43 10.09
N ALA A 245 3.57 34.75 10.44
CA ALA A 245 3.56 33.32 10.67
C ALA A 245 2.74 33.00 11.93
N PHE A 246 1.79 32.08 11.81
CA PHE A 246 1.01 31.56 12.93
C PHE A 246 1.78 30.40 13.57
N ARG A 247 2.25 30.59 14.80
CA ARG A 247 3.18 29.66 15.46
C ARG A 247 2.50 28.44 16.07
N GLU A 248 1.18 28.45 16.15
CA GLU A 248 0.36 27.33 16.64
C GLU A 248 -0.21 26.48 15.50
N TYR A 249 0.24 26.69 14.27
CA TYR A 249 -0.08 25.82 13.13
C TYR A 249 0.48 24.40 13.37
N PRO A 250 -0.31 23.32 13.16
CA PRO A 250 0.09 21.97 13.57
C PRO A 250 1.21 21.36 12.73
N PHE A 251 1.47 21.87 11.53
CA PHE A 251 2.55 21.36 10.68
C PHE A 251 3.77 22.27 10.71
N LYS A 252 4.94 21.65 10.83
CA LYS A 252 6.22 22.34 10.69
C LYS A 252 6.50 22.65 9.21
N ALA A 253 7.46 23.55 8.98
CA ALA A 253 7.82 23.99 7.63
C ALA A 253 8.34 22.85 6.73
N ASP A 254 8.90 21.79 7.32
CA ASP A 254 9.48 20.62 6.66
C ASP A 254 8.49 19.46 6.49
N HIS A 255 7.24 19.61 6.95
CA HIS A 255 6.26 18.51 6.96
C HIS A 255 6.01 17.91 5.57
N TRP A 256 6.01 18.74 4.53
CA TRP A 256 5.76 18.35 3.14
C TRP A 256 7.03 18.26 2.29
N ASP A 257 8.22 18.24 2.89
CA ASP A 257 9.49 18.18 2.14
C ASP A 257 9.56 16.95 1.21
N TYR A 258 8.86 15.88 1.58
CA TYR A 258 8.76 14.67 0.76
C TYR A 258 8.03 14.89 -0.58
N LEU A 259 7.23 15.96 -0.73
CA LEU A 259 6.56 16.34 -1.98
C LEU A 259 7.47 17.15 -2.92
N VAL A 260 8.57 17.71 -2.42
CA VAL A 260 9.50 18.54 -3.22
C VAL A 260 10.19 17.71 -4.30
N THR A 261 10.49 16.45 -3.99
CA THR A 261 11.07 15.51 -4.96
C THR A 261 10.02 14.45 -5.30
N PRO A 262 9.40 14.50 -6.50
CA PRO A 262 8.44 13.50 -6.93
C PRO A 262 9.07 12.11 -6.88
N ARG A 263 8.41 11.19 -6.18
CA ARG A 263 8.81 9.78 -6.13
C ARG A 263 8.31 9.05 -7.38
N VAL A 264 8.92 9.37 -8.52
CA VAL A 264 8.60 8.69 -9.78
C VAL A 264 9.17 7.27 -9.71
N PRO A 265 8.34 6.23 -9.75
CA PRO A 265 8.83 4.85 -9.70
C PRO A 265 9.62 4.54 -10.97
N GLU A 266 10.68 3.74 -10.85
CA GLU A 266 11.36 3.10 -11.97
C GLU A 266 11.02 1.61 -11.96
N ILE A 267 10.45 1.11 -13.06
CA ILE A 267 10.15 -0.31 -13.24
C ILE A 267 11.27 -0.97 -14.02
N SER A 268 11.89 -1.97 -13.40
CA SER A 268 12.86 -2.84 -14.03
C SER A 268 12.31 -4.26 -14.16
N ILE A 269 12.66 -4.91 -15.26
CA ILE A 269 12.25 -6.28 -15.58
C ILE A 269 13.53 -7.03 -15.93
N SER A 270 14.05 -7.83 -14.99
CA SER A 270 15.34 -8.50 -15.16
C SER A 270 15.29 -9.56 -16.24
N GLU A 271 14.29 -10.42 -16.20
CA GLU A 271 14.15 -11.58 -17.10
C GLU A 271 12.72 -11.65 -17.65
N MET A 272 12.61 -11.96 -18.95
CA MET A 272 11.33 -12.21 -19.59
C MET A 272 11.13 -13.71 -19.72
N PRO A 273 9.97 -14.25 -19.28
CA PRO A 273 9.65 -15.65 -19.51
C PRO A 273 9.37 -15.87 -21.00
N ASP A 274 9.67 -17.07 -21.48
CA ASP A 274 9.03 -17.56 -22.69
C ASP A 274 7.59 -17.93 -22.35
N VAL A 275 6.64 -17.34 -23.07
CA VAL A 275 5.22 -17.61 -22.86
C VAL A 275 4.79 -18.72 -23.81
N VAL A 276 4.08 -19.72 -23.28
CA VAL A 276 3.59 -20.85 -24.05
C VAL A 276 2.06 -20.81 -24.03
N PRO A 277 1.38 -20.92 -25.20
CA PRO A 277 -0.07 -21.00 -25.23
C PRO A 277 -0.59 -22.11 -24.32
N GLY A 278 -1.58 -21.80 -23.49
CA GLY A 278 -2.21 -22.75 -22.57
C GLY A 278 -1.42 -23.09 -21.32
N VAL A 279 -0.24 -22.49 -21.10
CA VAL A 279 0.55 -22.65 -19.86
C VAL A 279 0.54 -21.33 -19.10
N ALA A 280 0.28 -21.38 -17.79
CA ALA A 280 0.34 -20.19 -16.95
C ALA A 280 1.75 -19.58 -16.96
N SER A 281 1.84 -18.25 -16.92
CA SER A 281 3.11 -17.53 -16.96
C SER A 281 3.11 -16.33 -16.04
N GLU A 282 4.28 -15.93 -15.56
CA GLU A 282 4.43 -14.83 -14.61
C GLU A 282 5.55 -13.87 -15.05
N PHE A 283 5.25 -12.58 -15.07
CA PHE A 283 6.25 -11.53 -15.23
C PHE A 283 6.63 -10.97 -13.87
N LYS A 284 7.92 -11.04 -13.54
CA LYS A 284 8.48 -10.48 -12.30
C LYS A 284 9.01 -9.08 -12.57
N LEU A 285 8.52 -8.11 -11.81
CA LEU A 285 8.82 -6.70 -11.94
C LEU A 285 9.47 -6.22 -10.63
N LYS A 286 10.40 -5.27 -10.73
CA LYS A 286 10.94 -4.56 -9.57
C LYS A 286 10.70 -3.07 -9.70
N ALA A 287 10.11 -2.48 -8.68
CA ALA A 287 9.88 -1.05 -8.58
C ALA A 287 10.85 -0.42 -7.59
N SER A 288 11.44 0.71 -7.97
CA SER A 288 12.37 1.46 -7.12
C SER A 288 12.18 2.96 -7.26
N VAL A 289 12.61 3.71 -6.25
CA VAL A 289 12.73 5.18 -6.30
C VAL A 289 14.13 5.54 -5.83
N ALA A 290 14.88 6.26 -6.66
CA ALA A 290 16.27 6.63 -6.38
C ALA A 290 17.18 5.42 -6.03
N GLY A 291 16.91 4.25 -6.63
CA GLY A 291 17.67 3.01 -6.42
C GLY A 291 17.22 2.15 -5.23
N GLU A 292 16.30 2.64 -4.39
CA GLU A 292 15.76 1.90 -3.24
C GLU A 292 14.44 1.19 -3.60
N PRO A 293 14.17 -0.03 -3.10
CA PRO A 293 12.91 -0.73 -3.33
C PRO A 293 11.69 0.11 -2.90
N TYR A 294 10.67 0.15 -3.75
CA TYR A 294 9.50 1.01 -3.53
C TYR A 294 8.19 0.24 -3.78
N SER A 295 7.34 0.18 -2.76
CA SER A 295 6.13 -0.69 -2.75
C SER A 295 4.82 0.08 -2.87
N LYS A 296 4.84 1.41 -2.72
CA LYS A 296 3.65 2.28 -2.78
C LYS A 296 3.34 2.69 -4.22
N VAL A 297 3.17 1.70 -5.08
CA VAL A 297 3.05 1.90 -6.52
C VAL A 297 1.95 1.02 -7.10
N ASN A 298 1.06 1.64 -7.88
CA ASN A 298 0.09 0.95 -8.69
C ASN A 298 0.72 0.64 -10.05
N VAL A 299 0.86 -0.64 -10.38
CA VAL A 299 1.46 -1.10 -11.64
C VAL A 299 0.40 -1.77 -12.50
N LEU A 300 0.09 -1.16 -13.65
CA LEU A 300 -0.74 -1.75 -14.69
C LEU A 300 0.16 -2.30 -15.80
N ALA A 301 -0.03 -3.56 -16.14
CA ALA A 301 0.69 -4.25 -17.21
C ALA A 301 -0.26 -4.61 -18.34
N THR A 302 0.08 -4.19 -19.55
CA THR A 302 -0.68 -4.44 -20.78
C THR A 302 0.19 -5.22 -21.76
N ILE A 303 -0.34 -6.32 -22.26
CA ILE A 303 0.29 -7.11 -23.32
C ILE A 303 -0.23 -6.60 -24.66
N ILE A 304 0.72 -6.24 -25.53
CA ILE A 304 0.47 -5.75 -26.87
C ILE A 304 0.93 -6.80 -27.88
N ASN A 305 0.03 -7.17 -28.78
CA ASN A 305 0.30 -8.17 -29.82
C ASN A 305 1.18 -7.60 -30.96
N PRO A 306 1.67 -8.45 -31.89
CA PRO A 306 2.46 -7.98 -33.03
C PRO A 306 1.75 -6.96 -33.95
N LEU A 307 0.42 -6.85 -33.88
CA LEU A 307 -0.38 -5.88 -34.63
C LEU A 307 -0.50 -4.52 -33.91
N GLY A 308 0.03 -4.41 -32.69
CA GLY A 308 -0.05 -3.18 -31.89
C GLY A 308 -1.33 -3.07 -31.05
N GLU A 309 -2.10 -4.14 -30.90
CA GLU A 309 -3.35 -4.15 -30.15
C GLU A 309 -3.13 -4.63 -28.70
N ALA A 310 -3.77 -3.97 -27.74
CA ALA A 310 -3.78 -4.41 -26.35
C ALA A 310 -4.72 -5.62 -26.20
N VAL A 311 -4.15 -6.78 -25.83
CA VAL A 311 -4.89 -8.05 -25.78
C VAL A 311 -5.18 -8.52 -24.35
N ILE A 312 -4.33 -8.16 -23.38
CA ILE A 312 -4.50 -8.50 -21.96
C ILE A 312 -4.05 -7.28 -21.15
N SER A 313 -4.80 -6.90 -20.11
CA SER A 313 -4.40 -5.86 -19.15
C SER A 313 -4.66 -6.32 -17.72
N LYS A 314 -3.67 -6.19 -16.85
CA LYS A 314 -3.71 -6.65 -15.45
C LYS A 314 -2.96 -5.71 -14.52
N SER A 315 -3.45 -5.56 -13.30
CA SER A 315 -2.66 -4.98 -12.20
C SER A 315 -1.63 -6.00 -11.72
N ALA A 316 -0.43 -5.53 -11.38
CA ALA A 316 0.58 -6.38 -10.75
C ALA A 316 0.31 -6.54 -9.25
N GLU A 317 0.56 -7.73 -8.73
CA GLU A 317 0.44 -8.04 -7.30
C GLU A 317 1.78 -7.78 -6.60
N LEU A 318 1.79 -7.07 -5.47
CA LEU A 318 2.97 -6.92 -4.62
C LEU A 318 3.27 -8.27 -3.95
N THR A 319 4.46 -8.83 -4.19
CA THR A 319 4.88 -10.14 -3.65
C THR A 319 5.95 -10.02 -2.57
N ALA A 320 6.78 -8.98 -2.62
CA ALA A 320 7.75 -8.60 -1.60
C ALA A 320 8.03 -7.09 -1.69
N PRO A 321 8.72 -6.46 -0.73
CA PRO A 321 9.03 -5.03 -0.80
C PRO A 321 9.72 -4.64 -2.12
N GLY A 322 9.03 -3.85 -2.94
CA GLY A 322 9.48 -3.41 -4.26
C GLY A 322 9.44 -4.49 -5.35
N GLU A 323 8.91 -5.67 -5.08
CA GLU A 323 8.78 -6.76 -6.05
C GLU A 323 7.30 -7.03 -6.37
N PHE A 324 6.99 -7.06 -7.65
CA PHE A 324 5.64 -7.21 -8.18
C PHE A 324 5.57 -8.36 -9.18
N THR A 325 4.42 -9.02 -9.27
CA THR A 325 4.19 -10.11 -10.23
C THR A 325 2.91 -9.89 -11.02
N VAL A 326 3.00 -10.03 -12.34
CA VAL A 326 1.84 -10.07 -13.24
C VAL A 326 1.63 -11.51 -13.66
N LYS A 327 0.51 -12.10 -13.25
CA LYS A 327 0.18 -13.50 -13.54
C LYS A 327 -0.75 -13.61 -14.73
N LEU A 328 -0.36 -14.38 -15.73
CA LEU A 328 -1.23 -14.83 -16.82
C LEU A 328 -1.73 -16.24 -16.52
N THR A 329 -3.04 -16.40 -16.61
CA THR A 329 -3.70 -17.71 -16.51
C THR A 329 -3.53 -18.51 -17.80
N GLU A 330 -3.71 -19.83 -17.72
CA GLU A 330 -3.72 -20.71 -18.90
C GLU A 330 -4.74 -20.27 -19.95
N GLU A 331 -5.93 -19.83 -19.52
CA GLU A 331 -6.96 -19.34 -20.44
C GLU A 331 -6.51 -18.09 -21.20
N GLU A 332 -5.81 -17.18 -20.53
CA GLU A 332 -5.28 -15.97 -21.16
C GLU A 332 -4.12 -16.30 -22.10
N THR A 333 -3.16 -17.13 -21.69
CA THR A 333 -2.03 -17.50 -22.54
C THR A 333 -2.48 -18.32 -23.75
N SER A 334 -3.53 -19.14 -23.63
CA SER A 334 -4.10 -19.90 -24.76
C SER A 334 -4.62 -19.03 -25.92
N LYS A 335 -4.96 -17.76 -25.62
CA LYS A 335 -5.41 -16.78 -26.62
C LYS A 335 -4.24 -16.12 -27.37
N LEU A 336 -3.01 -16.32 -26.89
CA LEU A 336 -1.81 -15.79 -27.52
C LEU A 336 -1.31 -16.76 -28.59
N THR A 337 -0.96 -16.20 -29.75
CA THR A 337 -0.35 -16.97 -30.84
C THR A 337 1.17 -16.80 -30.84
N PRO A 338 1.95 -17.77 -31.35
CA PRO A 338 3.40 -17.64 -31.43
C PRO A 338 3.86 -16.37 -32.16
N GLY A 339 4.80 -15.65 -31.57
CA GLY A 339 5.28 -14.36 -32.09
C GLY A 339 5.92 -13.48 -31.02
N THR A 340 6.33 -12.27 -31.41
CA THR A 340 6.94 -11.29 -30.51
C THR A 340 5.89 -10.32 -29.98
N TYR A 341 5.75 -10.26 -28.66
CA TYR A 341 4.81 -9.40 -27.97
C TYR A 341 5.57 -8.31 -27.21
N THR A 342 4.85 -7.27 -26.82
CA THR A 342 5.39 -6.23 -25.93
C THR A 342 4.63 -6.23 -24.62
N LEU A 343 5.35 -6.29 -23.51
CA LEU A 343 4.83 -5.94 -22.20
C LEU A 343 5.02 -4.44 -21.99
N LEU A 344 3.92 -3.69 -21.97
CA LEU A 344 3.86 -2.29 -21.58
C LEU A 344 3.49 -2.23 -20.10
N THR A 345 4.34 -1.62 -19.29
CA THR A 345 4.07 -1.38 -17.87
C THR A 345 3.92 0.10 -17.61
N LEU A 346 2.84 0.46 -16.95
CA LEU A 346 2.52 1.79 -16.44
C LEU A 346 2.59 1.72 -14.93
N ALA A 347 3.46 2.49 -14.30
CA ALA A 347 3.58 2.52 -12.85
C ALA A 347 3.42 3.93 -12.31
N ILE A 348 2.49 4.10 -11.38
CA ILE A 348 2.12 5.38 -10.76
C ILE A 348 2.33 5.23 -9.25
N GLY A 349 3.22 6.05 -8.68
CA GLY A 349 3.43 6.10 -7.24
C GLY A 349 2.25 6.75 -6.52
N GLU A 350 1.94 6.32 -5.30
CA GLU A 350 0.84 6.89 -4.50
C GLU A 350 1.01 8.41 -4.29
N GLU A 351 2.26 8.88 -4.12
CA GLU A 351 2.53 10.29 -3.82
C GLU A 351 2.65 11.17 -5.08
N ALA A 352 2.72 10.59 -6.29
CA ALA A 352 3.00 11.33 -7.51
C ALA A 352 2.26 10.79 -8.74
N ALA A 353 1.41 11.62 -9.34
CA ALA A 353 0.70 11.32 -10.58
C ALA A 353 1.57 11.40 -11.85
N ILE A 354 2.89 11.18 -11.73
CA ILE A 354 3.80 11.07 -12.88
C ILE A 354 3.96 9.58 -13.19
N PRO A 355 3.30 9.06 -14.23
CA PRO A 355 3.47 7.66 -14.62
C PRO A 355 4.88 7.45 -15.15
N SER A 356 5.51 6.37 -14.71
CA SER A 356 6.63 5.78 -15.44
C SER A 356 6.10 4.76 -16.44
N VAL A 357 6.76 4.70 -17.59
CA VAL A 357 6.40 3.80 -18.67
C VAL A 357 7.62 2.97 -19.03
N THR A 358 7.53 1.65 -18.86
CA THR A 358 8.57 0.70 -19.29
C THR A 358 7.98 -0.27 -20.29
N THR A 359 8.66 -0.45 -21.43
CA THR A 359 8.33 -1.45 -22.44
C THR A 359 9.45 -2.47 -22.57
N LYS A 360 9.09 -3.75 -22.66
CA LYS A 360 10.02 -4.81 -23.05
C LYS A 360 9.32 -5.83 -23.94
N SER A 361 10.06 -6.36 -24.90
CA SER A 361 9.58 -7.45 -25.75
C SER A 361 9.78 -8.80 -25.08
N PHE A 362 8.85 -9.72 -25.32
CA PHE A 362 8.95 -11.13 -24.96
C PHE A 362 8.42 -12.00 -26.11
N THR A 363 8.73 -13.29 -26.07
CA THR A 363 8.34 -14.22 -27.13
C THR A 363 7.28 -15.17 -26.63
N VAL A 364 6.26 -15.37 -27.45
CA VAL A 364 5.34 -16.51 -27.32
C VAL A 364 5.87 -17.61 -28.22
N ILE A 365 6.23 -18.76 -27.65
CA ILE A 365 6.78 -19.89 -28.39
C ILE A 365 5.70 -20.95 -28.64
N PRO A 366 5.76 -21.70 -29.75
CA PRO A 366 4.85 -22.81 -29.99
C PRO A 366 4.98 -23.91 -28.93
N GLU A 367 3.86 -24.51 -28.52
CA GLU A 367 3.82 -25.64 -27.57
C GLU A 367 4.80 -26.76 -27.95
N ILE A 368 4.87 -27.10 -29.24
CA ILE A 368 5.77 -28.15 -29.74
C ILE A 368 7.23 -27.83 -29.44
N ALA A 369 7.68 -26.59 -29.68
CA ALA A 369 9.06 -26.19 -29.44
C ALA A 369 9.40 -26.19 -27.93
N TYR A 370 8.43 -25.83 -27.09
CA TYR A 370 8.56 -25.93 -25.64
C TYR A 370 8.72 -27.38 -25.18
N PHE A 371 7.84 -28.28 -25.62
CA PHE A 371 7.93 -29.70 -25.26
C PHE A 371 9.18 -30.39 -25.82
N GLU A 372 9.64 -30.03 -27.03
CA GLU A 372 10.91 -30.52 -27.59
C GLU A 372 12.10 -30.13 -26.71
N THR A 373 12.11 -28.89 -26.21
CA THR A 373 13.16 -28.40 -25.30
C THR A 373 13.13 -29.17 -23.98
N MET A 374 11.94 -29.34 -23.37
CA MET A 374 11.79 -30.13 -22.14
C MET A 374 12.25 -31.58 -22.31
N VAL A 375 11.88 -32.24 -23.42
CA VAL A 375 12.30 -33.62 -23.70
C VAL A 375 13.81 -33.70 -23.85
N LYS A 376 14.42 -32.75 -24.57
CA LYS A 376 15.87 -32.71 -24.74
C LYS A 376 16.61 -32.49 -23.42
N ASP A 377 16.13 -31.60 -22.57
CA ASP A 377 16.71 -31.35 -21.25
C ASP A 377 16.58 -32.58 -20.34
N LEU A 378 15.44 -33.27 -20.40
CA LEU A 378 15.24 -34.54 -19.70
C LEU A 378 16.17 -35.63 -20.22
N GLU A 379 16.35 -35.74 -21.54
CA GLU A 379 17.29 -36.67 -22.16
C GLU A 379 18.73 -36.39 -21.73
N MET A 380 19.15 -35.11 -21.67
CA MET A 380 20.47 -34.72 -21.18
C MET A 380 20.65 -35.07 -19.71
N SER A 381 19.69 -34.69 -18.86
CA SER A 381 19.72 -35.02 -17.42
C SER A 381 19.83 -36.52 -17.19
N LEU A 382 19.00 -37.31 -17.89
CA LEU A 382 19.02 -38.76 -17.78
C LEU A 382 20.32 -39.36 -18.32
N SER A 383 20.89 -38.78 -19.38
CA SER A 383 22.19 -39.22 -19.91
C SER A 383 23.31 -38.99 -18.91
N THR A 384 23.36 -37.83 -18.25
CA THR A 384 24.31 -37.52 -17.18
C THR A 384 24.16 -38.49 -16.01
N GLU A 385 22.93 -38.74 -15.54
CA GLU A 385 22.67 -39.65 -14.43
C GLU A 385 23.05 -41.11 -14.77
N ILE A 386 22.87 -41.55 -16.02
CA ILE A 386 23.33 -42.87 -16.50
C ILE A 386 24.86 -42.95 -16.54
N GLU A 387 25.55 -41.88 -16.92
CA GLU A 387 27.02 -41.82 -16.94
C GLU A 387 27.57 -41.89 -15.51
N ASP A 388 27.01 -41.10 -14.59
CA ASP A 388 27.37 -41.14 -13.16
C ASP A 388 27.16 -42.55 -12.56
N LEU A 389 26.03 -43.20 -12.85
CA LEU A 389 25.76 -44.58 -12.42
C LEU A 389 26.74 -45.61 -13.01
N ARG A 390 27.19 -45.41 -14.25
CA ARG A 390 28.18 -46.30 -14.87
C ARG A 390 29.54 -46.16 -14.20
N ASP A 391 29.93 -44.94 -13.87
CA ASP A 391 31.18 -44.67 -13.17
C ASP A 391 31.16 -45.25 -11.75
N GLU A 392 30.06 -45.07 -11.00
CA GLU A 392 29.87 -45.72 -9.70
C GLU A 392 29.92 -47.25 -9.79
N MET A 393 29.34 -47.84 -10.84
CA MET A 393 29.35 -49.29 -11.05
C MET A 393 30.75 -49.81 -11.36
N GLU A 394 31.55 -49.11 -12.17
CA GLU A 394 32.94 -49.49 -12.45
C GLU A 394 33.83 -49.31 -11.21
N GLU A 395 33.61 -48.27 -10.40
CA GLU A 395 34.28 -48.11 -9.11
C GLU A 395 33.94 -49.27 -8.16
N THR A 396 32.65 -49.59 -8.02
CA THR A 396 32.19 -50.73 -7.21
C THR A 396 32.78 -52.04 -7.71
N ARG A 397 32.85 -52.24 -9.03
CA ARG A 397 33.46 -53.41 -9.65
C ARG A 397 34.96 -53.49 -9.35
N ALA A 398 35.67 -52.37 -9.40
CA ALA A 398 37.08 -52.29 -9.04
C ALA A 398 37.31 -52.67 -7.56
N GLN A 399 36.46 -52.16 -6.65
CA GLN A 399 36.49 -52.51 -5.23
C GLN A 399 36.25 -54.01 -5.01
N ILE A 400 35.20 -54.58 -5.62
CA ILE A 400 34.91 -56.03 -5.52
C ILE A 400 36.09 -56.86 -6.03
N MET A 401 36.71 -56.44 -7.15
CA MET A 401 37.86 -57.16 -7.72
C MET A 401 39.10 -57.06 -6.82
N GLU A 402 39.30 -55.94 -6.13
CA GLU A 402 40.37 -55.76 -5.17
C GLU A 402 40.15 -56.60 -3.91
N GLU A 403 38.94 -56.62 -3.36
CA GLU A 403 38.55 -57.48 -2.24
C GLU A 403 38.71 -58.97 -2.60
N ALA A 404 38.26 -59.38 -3.79
CA ALA A 404 38.41 -60.75 -4.28
C ALA A 404 39.89 -61.13 -4.42
N ARG A 405 40.75 -60.23 -4.91
CA ARG A 405 42.21 -60.47 -4.97
C ARG A 405 42.81 -60.63 -3.57
N ALA A 406 42.39 -59.81 -2.60
CA ALA A 406 42.85 -59.90 -1.23
C ALA A 406 42.46 -61.24 -0.58
N GLU A 407 41.22 -61.71 -0.76
CA GLU A 407 40.78 -63.02 -0.26
C GLU A 407 41.47 -64.20 -0.95
N ILE A 408 41.64 -64.15 -2.27
CA ILE A 408 42.40 -65.18 -3.01
C ILE A 408 43.85 -65.26 -2.49
N SER A 409 44.48 -64.13 -2.20
CA SER A 409 45.82 -64.08 -1.62
C SER A 409 45.89 -64.76 -0.24
N LYS A 410 44.88 -64.55 0.62
CA LYS A 410 44.79 -65.24 1.92
C LYS A 410 44.69 -66.76 1.75
N VAL A 411 43.84 -67.23 0.82
CA VAL A 411 43.68 -68.67 0.53
C VAL A 411 44.97 -69.29 -0.03
N ALA A 412 45.68 -68.57 -0.91
CA ALA A 412 46.99 -69.00 -1.41
C ALA A 412 48.00 -69.15 -0.27
N GLY A 413 48.05 -68.20 0.67
CA GLY A 413 48.91 -68.27 1.86
C GLY A 413 48.60 -69.46 2.75
N VAL A 414 47.33 -69.81 2.95
CA VAL A 414 46.93 -71.03 3.67
C VAL A 414 47.41 -72.29 2.95
N THR A 415 47.34 -72.32 1.62
CA THR A 415 47.79 -73.46 0.80
C THR A 415 49.31 -73.68 0.93
N GLU A 416 50.10 -72.61 0.98
CA GLU A 416 51.53 -72.70 1.27
C GLU A 416 51.82 -73.21 2.68
N GLN A 417 51.08 -72.73 3.69
CA GLN A 417 51.22 -73.20 5.07
C GLN A 417 50.89 -74.69 5.21
N VAL A 418 49.84 -75.17 4.55
CA VAL A 418 49.47 -76.59 4.51
C VAL A 418 50.56 -77.42 3.81
N SER A 419 51.13 -76.92 2.72
CA SER A 419 52.23 -77.59 2.01
C SER A 419 53.49 -77.72 2.89
N ALA A 420 53.83 -76.65 3.61
CA ALA A 420 54.94 -76.64 4.56
C ALA A 420 54.71 -77.61 5.74
N LEU A 421 53.49 -77.68 6.27
CA LEU A 421 53.11 -78.62 7.31
C LEU A 421 53.20 -80.07 6.82
N THR A 422 52.74 -80.35 5.61
CA THR A 422 52.84 -81.67 4.97
C THR A 422 54.30 -82.09 4.82
N GLY A 423 55.18 -81.16 4.41
CA GLY A 423 56.63 -81.39 4.36
C GLY A 423 57.23 -81.74 5.73
N ARG A 424 56.82 -81.04 6.80
CA ARG A 424 57.26 -81.34 8.17
C ARG A 424 56.78 -82.70 8.66
N ILE A 425 55.53 -83.06 8.36
CA ILE A 425 54.97 -84.38 8.69
C ILE A 425 55.76 -85.48 7.99
N ASN A 426 56.08 -85.32 6.71
CA ASN A 426 56.89 -86.29 5.96
C ASN A 426 58.30 -86.45 6.55
N ALA A 427 58.94 -85.35 6.95
CA ALA A 427 60.24 -85.38 7.62
C ALA A 427 60.19 -86.10 8.98
N LEU A 428 59.14 -85.85 9.77
CA LEU A 428 58.90 -86.56 11.04
C LEU A 428 58.65 -88.06 10.83
N MET A 429 57.89 -88.43 9.80
CA MET A 429 57.68 -89.84 9.45
C MET A 429 59.01 -90.51 9.06
N ALA A 430 59.86 -89.87 8.27
CA ALA A 430 61.18 -90.39 7.92
C ALA A 430 62.08 -90.57 9.16
N LEU A 431 62.09 -89.59 10.07
CA LEU A 431 62.78 -89.68 11.36
C LEU A 431 62.26 -90.83 12.23
N SER A 432 60.94 -91.03 12.28
CA SER A 432 60.34 -92.13 13.02
C SER A 432 60.70 -93.50 12.44
N ALA A 433 60.76 -93.63 11.10
CA ALA A 433 61.20 -94.85 10.45
C ALA A 433 62.67 -95.17 10.76
N VAL A 434 63.54 -94.16 10.78
CA VAL A 434 64.95 -94.31 11.19
C VAL A 434 65.06 -94.71 12.67
N ALA A 435 64.26 -94.11 13.56
CA ALA A 435 64.22 -94.48 14.97
C ALA A 435 63.72 -95.91 15.20
N ILE A 436 62.74 -96.37 14.40
CA ILE A 436 62.26 -97.75 14.42
C ILE A 436 63.37 -98.71 13.94
N ILE A 437 64.08 -98.38 12.87
CA ILE A 437 65.22 -99.17 12.39
C ILE A 437 66.32 -99.22 13.45
N LEU A 438 66.67 -98.09 14.08
CA LEU A 438 67.68 -98.03 15.14
C LEU A 438 67.28 -98.85 16.38
N SER A 439 66.00 -98.81 16.77
CA SER A 439 65.50 -99.63 17.88
C SER A 439 65.48 -101.12 17.56
N LEU A 440 65.16 -101.52 16.31
CA LEU A 440 65.30 -102.91 15.85
C LEU A 440 66.76 -103.37 15.83
N VAL A 441 67.70 -102.52 15.39
CA VAL A 441 69.15 -102.78 15.44
C VAL A 441 69.63 -102.93 16.88
N ALA A 442 69.17 -102.05 17.79
CA ALA A 442 69.47 -102.16 19.21
C ALA A 442 68.97 -103.49 19.79
N ILE A 443 67.71 -103.88 19.52
CA ILE A 443 67.16 -105.18 19.94
C ILE A 443 67.98 -106.36 19.38
N GLY A 444 68.40 -106.28 18.11
CA GLY A 444 69.29 -107.28 17.50
C GLY A 444 70.64 -107.39 18.21
N LEU A 445 71.24 -106.27 18.61
CA LEU A 445 72.49 -106.23 19.38
C LEU A 445 72.30 -106.75 20.82
N THR A 446 71.16 -106.49 21.47
CA THR A 446 70.84 -107.03 22.79
C THR A 446 70.63 -108.55 22.76
N LEU A 447 69.99 -109.07 21.70
CA LEU A 447 69.84 -110.51 21.49
C LEU A 447 71.19 -111.21 21.19
N LEU A 448 72.09 -110.55 20.46
CA LEU A 448 73.45 -111.03 20.21
C LEU A 448 74.31 -111.09 21.48
N THR A 449 74.11 -110.16 22.43
CA THR A 449 74.81 -110.17 23.72
C THR A 449 74.23 -111.19 24.69
N LEU A 450 72.93 -111.48 24.64
CA LEU A 450 72.28 -112.55 25.42
C LEU A 450 72.68 -113.96 24.97
N ARG A 451 72.93 -114.19 23.68
CA ARG A 451 73.37 -115.51 23.16
C ARG A 451 74.80 -115.90 23.56
N ARG A 452 75.59 -114.96 24.10
CA ARG A 452 76.95 -115.23 24.60
C ARG A 452 76.99 -115.66 26.07
N LYS A 453 75.82 -115.78 26.74
CA LYS A 453 75.74 -115.99 28.20
C LYS A 453 74.99 -117.24 28.68
N SER A 454 74.58 -118.15 27.80
CA SER A 454 74.11 -119.48 28.23
C SER A 454 74.69 -120.58 27.34
N SER A 455 75.50 -121.41 27.99
CA SER A 455 75.75 -122.82 27.67
C SER A 455 74.49 -123.57 27.26
#